data_AF-A0A916X8W5-F1
#
_entry.id   AF-A0A916X8W5-F1
#
_cell.length_a   1.000
_cell.length_b   1.000
_cell.length_c   1.000
_cell.angle_alpha   90.00
_cell.angle_beta   90.00
_cell.angle_gamma   90.00
#
_symmetry.space_group_name_H-M   'P 1'
#
loop_
_entity.id
_entity.type
_entity.pdbx_description
1 polymer ?
#
loop_
_entity_poly.entity_id
_entity_poly.type
_entity_poly.pdbx_seq_one_letter_code
_entity_poly.pdbx_strand_id
1 'polypeptide(L)'
;MRRLSAAALGLGAALVASTASGQSPLDKHVSDGAVKAALNLALTNISRAKCEDLKPCAAPTADEKAHPPISIAEARAAMKAGIVSGIAEHCGLDWHRRTFVPMMVYHRKAVQMNERQMALMGLLHGMQQARVSRALGASGTCSADMKAKVNAGLPAPE
;
A
#
# COMPACT_ATOMS: atom_id res chain seq x y z
N MET A 1 -19.79 36.04 53.07
CA MET A 1 -18.32 36.18 53.21
C MET A 1 -17.66 35.72 51.91
N ARG A 2 -16.91 36.62 51.27
CA ARG A 2 -16.20 36.40 50.01
C ARG A 2 -14.99 35.48 50.20
N ARG A 3 -14.74 34.55 49.28
CA ARG A 3 -13.38 34.05 49.00
C ARG A 3 -13.17 33.94 47.50
N LEU A 4 -12.40 34.90 46.99
CA LEU A 4 -11.67 34.86 45.72
C LEU A 4 -10.53 33.85 45.85
N SER A 5 -10.26 33.05 44.83
CA SER A 5 -8.97 32.35 44.70
C SER A 5 -8.59 32.17 43.23
N ALA A 6 -7.60 32.98 42.86
CA ALA A 6 -6.49 32.80 41.94
C ALA A 6 -6.68 31.93 40.67
N ALA A 7 -6.70 32.63 39.54
CA ALA A 7 -6.32 32.08 38.24
C ALA A 7 -4.81 31.87 38.18
N ALA A 8 -4.37 30.67 37.80
CA ALA A 8 -2.98 30.38 37.42
C ALA A 8 -2.90 30.20 35.91
N LEU A 9 -2.33 31.20 35.21
CA LEU A 9 -1.91 31.09 33.82
C LEU A 9 -0.61 30.27 33.75
N GLY A 10 -0.72 29.01 33.33
CA GLY A 10 0.42 28.20 32.95
C GLY A 10 0.71 28.33 31.45
N LEU A 11 1.77 29.05 31.09
CA LEU A 11 2.38 29.02 29.76
C LEU A 11 3.06 27.66 29.56
N GLY A 12 2.38 26.73 28.89
CA GLY A 12 2.97 25.48 28.42
C GLY A 12 3.62 25.67 27.06
N ALA A 13 4.95 25.63 27.00
CA ALA A 13 5.70 25.63 25.74
C ALA A 13 5.42 24.34 24.96
N ALA A 14 4.73 24.46 23.82
CA ALA A 14 4.49 23.34 22.91
C ALA A 14 5.79 23.02 22.14
N LEU A 15 6.49 21.95 22.57
CA LEU A 15 7.57 21.32 21.81
C LEU A 15 6.96 20.69 20.55
N VAL A 16 7.11 21.36 19.40
CA VAL A 16 6.73 20.84 18.09
C VAL A 16 7.78 19.81 17.67
N ALA A 17 7.61 18.55 18.10
CA ALA A 17 8.43 17.46 17.61
C ALA A 17 8.19 17.30 16.10
N SER A 18 9.15 17.74 15.30
CA SER A 18 9.14 17.56 13.85
C SER A 18 9.28 16.06 13.56
N THR A 19 8.18 15.40 13.25
CA THR A 19 8.20 14.05 12.70
C THR A 19 8.74 14.14 11.27
N ALA A 20 10.06 14.00 11.14
CA ALA A 20 10.67 13.77 9.84
C ALA A 20 10.02 12.54 9.22
N SER A 21 9.17 12.78 8.21
CA SER A 21 8.55 11.71 7.43
C SER A 21 9.64 11.06 6.59
N GLY A 22 10.36 10.10 7.19
CA GLY A 22 11.43 9.37 6.54
C GLY A 22 10.87 8.60 5.35
N GLN A 23 11.27 8.99 4.14
CA GLN A 23 11.00 8.23 2.92
C GLN A 23 11.54 6.81 3.10
N SER A 24 10.72 5.80 2.81
CA SER A 24 11.15 4.40 2.93
C SER A 24 12.29 4.12 1.94
N PRO A 25 13.25 3.24 2.25
CA PRO A 25 14.29 2.83 1.30
C PRO A 25 13.71 2.37 -0.06
N LEU A 26 12.50 1.79 -0.07
CA LEU A 26 11.80 1.39 -1.29
C LEU A 26 11.38 2.57 -2.18
N ASP A 27 11.27 3.78 -1.64
CA ASP A 27 10.85 4.98 -2.36
C ASP A 27 11.86 5.35 -3.45
N LYS A 28 13.13 5.04 -3.21
CA LYS A 28 14.23 5.25 -4.18
C LYS A 28 14.19 4.26 -5.34
N HIS A 29 13.50 3.13 -5.18
CA HIS A 29 13.53 2.01 -6.13
C HIS A 29 12.29 1.92 -7.02
N VAL A 30 11.20 2.58 -6.64
CA VAL A 30 10.00 2.66 -7.47
C VAL A 30 9.90 4.09 -7.99
N SER A 31 10.22 4.34 -9.26
CA SER A 31 10.13 5.67 -9.88
C SER A 31 8.70 6.02 -10.28
N ASP A 32 8.36 7.31 -10.37
CA ASP A 32 7.05 7.78 -10.85
C ASP A 32 6.70 7.24 -12.23
N GLY A 33 7.68 7.15 -13.13
CA GLY A 33 7.49 6.57 -14.46
C GLY A 33 7.08 5.09 -14.37
N ALA A 34 7.73 4.31 -13.49
CA ALA A 34 7.36 2.92 -13.27
C ALA A 34 5.95 2.78 -12.66
N VAL A 35 5.57 3.68 -11.74
CA VAL A 35 4.22 3.69 -11.16
C VAL A 35 3.17 4.03 -12.22
N LYS A 36 3.39 5.07 -13.02
CA LYS A 36 2.49 5.47 -14.12
C LYS A 36 2.31 4.32 -15.12
N ALA A 37 3.40 3.67 -15.51
CA ALA A 37 3.34 2.52 -16.43
C ALA A 37 2.55 1.34 -15.83
N ALA A 38 2.76 1.03 -14.56
CA ALA A 38 2.02 -0.04 -13.87
C ALA A 38 0.53 0.30 -13.73
N LEU A 39 0.19 1.55 -13.38
CA LEU A 39 -1.19 2.03 -13.27
C LEU A 39 -1.90 1.97 -14.62
N ASN A 40 -1.27 2.42 -15.69
CA ASN A 40 -1.83 2.34 -17.04
C ASN A 40 -2.08 0.89 -17.48
N LEU A 41 -1.15 -0.02 -17.16
CA LEU A 41 -1.30 -1.43 -17.45
C LEU A 41 -2.44 -2.06 -16.64
N ALA A 42 -2.54 -1.75 -15.34
CA ALA A 42 -3.62 -2.21 -14.47
C ALA A 42 -4.98 -1.71 -14.98
N LEU A 43 -5.08 -0.41 -15.30
CA LEU A 43 -6.29 0.21 -15.82
C LEU A 43 -6.73 -0.40 -17.16
N THR A 44 -5.79 -0.64 -18.07
CA THR A 44 -6.06 -1.32 -19.35
C THR A 44 -6.60 -2.75 -19.16
N ASN A 45 -6.25 -3.39 -18.04
CA ASN A 45 -6.67 -4.74 -17.71
C ASN A 45 -7.75 -4.79 -16.62
N ILE A 46 -8.38 -3.65 -16.27
CA ILE A 46 -9.27 -3.57 -15.11
C ILE A 46 -10.48 -4.50 -15.23
N SER A 47 -10.92 -4.81 -16.44
CA SER A 47 -12.03 -5.76 -16.70
C SER A 47 -11.73 -7.19 -16.25
N ARG A 48 -10.48 -7.52 -15.93
CA ARG A 48 -10.09 -8.81 -15.33
C ARG A 48 -10.31 -8.84 -13.82
N ALA A 49 -10.43 -7.68 -13.17
CA ALA A 49 -10.78 -7.59 -11.76
C ALA A 49 -12.30 -7.61 -11.56
N LYS A 50 -12.70 -7.73 -10.30
CA LYS A 50 -14.09 -7.65 -9.86
C LYS A 50 -14.34 -6.30 -9.19
N CYS A 51 -15.44 -5.66 -9.56
CA CYS A 51 -15.94 -4.42 -8.96
C CYS A 51 -17.30 -4.71 -8.27
N GLU A 52 -18.29 -3.84 -8.44
CA GLU A 52 -19.60 -3.94 -7.78
C GLU A 52 -20.28 -5.30 -8.04
N ASP A 53 -20.92 -5.85 -7.01
CA ASP A 53 -21.59 -7.16 -7.03
C ASP A 53 -20.72 -8.33 -7.52
N LEU A 54 -19.39 -8.24 -7.37
CA LEU A 54 -18.43 -9.23 -7.88
C LEU A 54 -18.47 -9.39 -9.42
N LYS A 55 -19.05 -8.43 -10.13
CA LYS A 55 -19.06 -8.39 -11.60
C LYS A 55 -17.70 -7.93 -12.11
N PRO A 56 -17.28 -8.38 -13.30
CA PRO A 56 -16.11 -7.81 -13.97
C PRO A 56 -16.23 -6.29 -14.04
N CYS A 57 -15.14 -5.57 -13.77
CA CYS A 57 -15.15 -4.11 -13.88
C CYS A 57 -15.42 -3.67 -15.34
N ALA A 58 -16.11 -2.55 -15.52
CA ALA A 58 -16.22 -1.93 -16.83
C ALA A 58 -14.84 -1.56 -17.37
N ALA A 59 -14.67 -1.69 -18.69
CA ALA A 59 -13.47 -1.25 -19.40
C ALA A 59 -13.15 0.23 -19.10
N PRO A 60 -11.87 0.63 -19.14
CA PRO A 60 -11.50 2.00 -18.79
C PRO A 60 -12.01 3.00 -19.84
N THR A 61 -12.57 4.10 -19.38
CA THR A 61 -12.99 5.21 -20.26
C THR A 61 -11.78 5.98 -20.77
N ALA A 62 -11.98 6.84 -21.78
CA ALA A 62 -10.92 7.74 -22.23
C ALA A 62 -10.52 8.73 -21.13
N ASP A 63 -11.48 9.22 -20.36
CA ASP A 63 -11.24 10.13 -19.24
C ASP A 63 -10.39 9.47 -18.16
N GLU A 64 -10.67 8.23 -17.76
CA GLU A 64 -9.88 7.54 -16.73
C GLU A 64 -8.44 7.25 -17.17
N LYS A 65 -8.21 7.08 -18.47
CA LYS A 65 -6.84 6.94 -18.99
C LYS A 65 -6.06 8.25 -18.90
N ALA A 66 -6.74 9.39 -19.02
CA ALA A 66 -6.16 10.71 -18.86
C ALA A 66 -6.04 11.11 -17.37
N HIS A 67 -7.03 10.72 -16.57
CA HIS A 67 -7.21 11.04 -15.16
C HIS A 67 -7.50 9.75 -14.36
N PRO A 68 -6.46 8.96 -14.03
CA PRO A 68 -6.65 7.70 -13.33
C PRO A 68 -7.41 7.88 -12.01
N PRO A 69 -8.30 6.94 -11.64
CA PRO A 69 -9.17 7.08 -10.46
C PRO A 69 -8.43 6.92 -9.13
N ILE A 70 -7.11 6.65 -9.16
CA ILE A 70 -6.23 6.67 -7.99
C ILE A 70 -4.98 7.50 -8.32
N SER A 71 -4.44 8.16 -7.30
CA SER A 71 -3.21 8.95 -7.40
C SER A 71 -1.97 8.07 -7.58
N ILE A 72 -0.87 8.70 -8.00
CA ILE A 72 0.44 8.07 -8.07
C ILE A 72 0.93 7.61 -6.69
N ALA A 73 0.59 8.34 -5.62
CA ALA A 73 0.98 7.96 -4.26
C ALA A 73 0.30 6.65 -3.83
N GLU A 74 -1.00 6.52 -4.07
CA GLU A 74 -1.78 5.31 -3.76
C GLU A 74 -1.34 4.13 -4.61
N ALA A 75 -1.16 4.33 -5.92
CA ALA A 75 -0.64 3.30 -6.81
C ALA A 75 0.74 2.80 -6.37
N ARG A 76 1.61 3.71 -5.92
CA ARG A 76 2.92 3.36 -5.36
C ARG A 76 2.79 2.56 -4.07
N ALA A 77 1.85 2.91 -3.19
CA ALA A 77 1.60 2.15 -1.97
C ALA A 77 1.17 0.70 -2.28
N ALA A 78 0.24 0.51 -3.21
CA ALA A 78 -0.18 -0.82 -3.67
C ALA A 78 1.00 -1.63 -4.25
N MET A 79 1.82 -0.98 -5.09
CA MET A 79 3.01 -1.62 -5.68
C MET A 79 4.03 -2.04 -4.63
N LYS A 80 4.34 -1.18 -3.65
CA LYS A 80 5.26 -1.52 -2.56
C LYS A 80 4.72 -2.67 -1.72
N ALA A 81 3.43 -2.65 -1.39
CA ALA A 81 2.79 -3.76 -0.70
C ALA A 81 2.93 -5.06 -1.50
N GLY A 82 2.68 -5.02 -2.81
CA GLY A 82 2.87 -6.18 -3.70
C GLY A 82 4.31 -6.70 -3.73
N ILE A 83 5.30 -5.81 -3.75
CA ILE A 83 6.72 -6.20 -3.66
C ILE A 83 6.99 -6.97 -2.36
N VAL A 84 6.56 -6.42 -1.22
CA VAL A 84 6.75 -7.06 0.09
C VAL A 84 6.00 -8.40 0.15
N SER A 85 4.78 -8.47 -0.39
CA SER A 85 4.02 -9.71 -0.46
C SER A 85 4.72 -10.78 -1.29
N GLY A 86 5.31 -10.42 -2.43
CA GLY A 86 6.04 -11.38 -3.26
C GLY A 86 7.29 -11.93 -2.58
N ILE A 87 8.00 -11.08 -1.84
CA ILE A 87 9.13 -11.54 -1.02
C ILE A 87 8.66 -12.46 0.11
N ALA A 88 7.60 -12.08 0.82
CA ALA A 88 7.03 -12.85 1.92
C ALA A 88 6.49 -14.21 1.44
N GLU A 89 5.80 -14.25 0.30
CA GLU A 89 5.35 -15.47 -0.38
C GLU A 89 6.52 -16.39 -0.68
N HIS A 90 7.58 -15.86 -1.29
CA HIS A 90 8.78 -16.62 -1.61
C HIS A 90 9.43 -17.25 -0.36
N CYS A 91 9.33 -16.59 0.81
CA CYS A 91 9.86 -17.06 2.07
C CYS A 91 8.89 -17.91 2.91
N GLY A 92 7.70 -18.23 2.36
CA GLY A 92 6.67 -19.00 3.07
C GLY A 92 6.11 -18.27 4.29
N LEU A 93 6.02 -16.94 4.24
CA LEU A 93 5.38 -16.11 5.25
C LEU A 93 3.96 -15.76 4.81
N ASP A 94 3.06 -15.54 5.78
CA ASP A 94 1.66 -15.16 5.51
C ASP A 94 1.57 -13.71 5.02
N TRP A 95 1.84 -13.52 3.73
CA TRP A 95 1.71 -12.22 3.09
C TRP A 95 0.26 -11.74 3.05
N HIS A 96 -0.70 -12.65 2.92
CA HIS A 96 -2.10 -12.28 2.71
C HIS A 96 -2.65 -11.54 3.94
N ARG A 97 -2.52 -12.12 5.13
CA ARG A 97 -3.00 -11.48 6.37
C ARG A 97 -2.11 -10.34 6.83
N ARG A 98 -0.81 -10.37 6.56
CA ARG A 98 0.15 -9.38 7.11
C ARG A 98 0.42 -8.19 6.20
N THR A 99 0.09 -8.27 4.91
CA THR A 99 0.34 -7.17 3.95
C THR A 99 -0.90 -6.81 3.16
N PHE A 100 -1.50 -7.76 2.45
CA PHE A 100 -2.59 -7.48 1.52
C PHE A 100 -3.86 -7.02 2.24
N VAL A 101 -4.35 -7.82 3.20
CA VAL A 101 -5.58 -7.51 3.93
C VAL A 101 -5.50 -6.16 4.67
N PRO A 102 -4.45 -5.85 5.47
CA PRO A 102 -4.35 -4.57 6.16
C PRO A 102 -4.33 -3.38 5.20
N MET A 103 -3.62 -3.51 4.06
CA MET A 103 -3.58 -2.48 3.03
C MET A 103 -4.96 -2.25 2.41
N MET A 104 -5.70 -3.32 2.10
CA MET A 104 -7.06 -3.20 1.58
C MET A 104 -8.04 -2.62 2.62
N VAL A 105 -7.92 -3.03 3.88
CA VAL A 105 -8.76 -2.51 4.98
C VAL A 105 -8.50 -1.02 5.19
N TYR A 106 -7.23 -0.58 5.21
CA TYR A 106 -6.88 0.82 5.35
C TYR A 106 -7.48 1.67 4.22
N HIS A 107 -7.29 1.28 2.96
CA HIS A 107 -7.82 2.05 1.83
C HIS A 107 -9.36 2.04 1.77
N ARG A 108 -9.99 0.95 2.21
CA ARG A 108 -11.45 0.89 2.32
C ARG A 108 -12.00 1.79 3.43
N LYS A 109 -11.42 1.72 4.62
CA LYS A 109 -12.02 2.33 5.82
C LYS A 109 -11.52 3.76 6.07
N ALA A 110 -10.23 4.00 5.91
CA ALA A 110 -9.61 5.30 6.20
C ALA A 110 -9.62 6.22 4.98
N VAL A 111 -9.28 5.69 3.80
CA VAL A 111 -9.26 6.47 2.54
C VAL A 111 -10.62 6.50 1.84
N GLN A 112 -11.53 5.59 2.23
CA GLN A 112 -12.90 5.49 1.69
C GLN A 112 -12.96 5.28 0.17
N MET A 113 -12.03 4.49 -0.36
CA MET A 113 -12.02 4.12 -1.78
C MET A 113 -13.27 3.33 -2.18
N ASN A 114 -13.82 3.66 -3.36
CA ASN A 114 -14.91 2.92 -3.99
C ASN A 114 -14.44 1.57 -4.59
N GLU A 115 -15.36 0.73 -5.06
CA GLU A 115 -15.01 -0.61 -5.59
C GLU A 115 -14.03 -0.56 -6.76
N ARG A 116 -14.19 0.42 -7.65
CA ARG A 116 -13.31 0.59 -8.80
C ARG A 116 -11.88 0.93 -8.41
N GLN A 117 -11.72 1.83 -7.44
CA GLN A 117 -10.42 2.19 -6.87
C GLN A 117 -9.79 1.00 -6.15
N MET A 118 -10.58 0.27 -5.35
CA MET A 118 -10.13 -0.92 -4.62
C MET A 118 -9.72 -2.05 -5.57
N ALA A 119 -10.42 -2.24 -6.69
CA ALA A 119 -10.04 -3.19 -7.73
C ALA A 119 -8.67 -2.86 -8.34
N LEU A 120 -8.38 -1.57 -8.59
CA LEU A 120 -7.06 -1.13 -9.06
C LEU A 120 -5.96 -1.35 -8.03
N MET A 121 -6.21 -1.06 -6.75
CA MET A 121 -5.26 -1.32 -5.67
C MET A 121 -4.90 -2.81 -5.62
N GLY A 122 -5.90 -3.69 -5.69
CA GLY A 122 -5.69 -5.14 -5.74
C GLY A 122 -4.93 -5.61 -6.98
N LEU A 123 -5.25 -5.08 -8.16
CA LEU A 123 -4.53 -5.42 -9.41
C LEU A 123 -3.07 -5.00 -9.36
N LEU A 124 -2.79 -3.77 -8.94
CA LEU A 124 -1.42 -3.25 -8.83
C LEU A 124 -0.57 -4.06 -7.86
N HIS A 125 -1.15 -4.38 -6.70
CA HIS A 125 -0.55 -5.26 -5.71
C HIS A 125 -0.22 -6.63 -6.32
N GLY A 126 -1.22 -7.32 -6.88
CA GLY A 126 -1.03 -8.67 -7.43
C GLY A 126 -0.05 -8.70 -8.60
N MET A 127 -0.02 -7.67 -9.45
CA MET A 127 0.96 -7.54 -10.53
C MET A 127 2.40 -7.46 -10.01
N GLN A 128 2.66 -6.67 -8.98
CA GLN A 128 4.01 -6.55 -8.42
C GLN A 128 4.40 -7.79 -7.62
N GLN A 129 3.47 -8.35 -6.84
CA GLN A 129 3.69 -9.63 -6.15
C GLN A 129 4.12 -10.69 -7.16
N ALA A 130 3.36 -10.90 -8.22
CA ALA A 130 3.66 -11.93 -9.21
C ALA A 130 5.00 -11.67 -9.93
N ARG A 131 5.38 -10.41 -10.17
CA ARG A 131 6.70 -10.06 -10.74
C ARG A 131 7.83 -10.46 -9.81
N VAL A 132 7.72 -10.12 -8.53
CA VAL A 132 8.74 -10.43 -7.52
C VAL A 132 8.82 -11.93 -7.25
N SER A 133 7.69 -12.62 -7.07
CA SER A 133 7.66 -14.06 -6.85
C SER A 133 8.32 -14.83 -7.99
N ARG A 134 8.10 -14.42 -9.26
CA ARG A 134 8.79 -15.00 -10.41
C ARG A 134 10.30 -14.73 -10.41
N ALA A 135 10.72 -13.50 -10.12
CA ALA A 135 12.13 -13.13 -10.10
C ALA A 135 12.91 -13.88 -9.00
N LEU A 136 12.30 -14.04 -7.82
CA LEU A 136 12.91 -14.77 -6.71
C LEU A 136 12.87 -16.27 -6.92
N GLY A 137 11.80 -16.82 -7.51
CA GLY A 137 11.73 -18.24 -7.86
C GLY A 137 12.84 -18.68 -8.82
N ALA A 138 13.29 -17.77 -9.71
CA ALA A 138 14.46 -18.02 -10.57
C ALA A 138 15.80 -17.95 -9.82
N SER A 139 15.84 -17.33 -8.63
CA SER A 139 17.06 -17.11 -7.84
C SER A 139 17.36 -18.23 -6.82
N GLY A 140 16.45 -19.19 -6.63
CA GLY A 140 16.62 -20.31 -5.71
C GLY A 140 15.74 -20.23 -4.47
N THR A 141 16.18 -20.79 -3.34
CA THR A 141 15.41 -20.83 -2.09
C THR A 141 15.59 -19.57 -1.25
N CYS A 142 14.55 -19.12 -0.54
CA CYS A 142 14.68 -18.02 0.43
C CYS A 142 15.65 -18.40 1.55
N SER A 143 16.71 -17.61 1.74
CA SER A 143 17.67 -17.81 2.84
C SER A 143 17.06 -17.47 4.21
N ALA A 144 17.62 -18.03 5.27
CA ALA A 144 17.19 -17.73 6.65
C ALA A 144 17.29 -16.23 6.95
N ASP A 145 18.38 -15.57 6.53
CA ASP A 145 18.60 -14.14 6.72
C ASP A 145 17.54 -13.29 6.00
N MET A 146 17.21 -13.66 4.75
CA MET A 146 16.19 -12.96 3.99
C MET A 146 14.81 -13.12 4.65
N LYS A 147 14.46 -14.35 5.06
CA LYS A 147 13.22 -14.63 5.77
C LYS A 147 13.13 -13.83 7.07
N ALA A 148 14.20 -13.79 7.86
CA ALA A 148 14.25 -13.04 9.11
C ALA A 148 14.06 -11.53 8.88
N LYS A 149 14.79 -10.94 7.92
CA LYS A 149 14.67 -9.51 7.57
C LYS A 149 13.27 -9.13 7.13
N VAL A 150 12.66 -9.95 6.28
CA VAL A 150 11.30 -9.71 5.78
C VAL A 150 10.30 -9.87 6.90
N ASN A 151 10.40 -10.94 7.69
CA ASN A 151 9.51 -11.20 8.82
C ASN A 151 9.51 -10.06 9.85
N ALA A 152 10.68 -9.46 10.12
CA ALA A 152 10.83 -8.33 11.04
C ALA A 152 10.18 -7.03 10.51
N GLY A 153 10.10 -6.86 9.19
CA GLY A 153 9.46 -5.69 8.56
C GLY A 153 7.94 -5.84 8.37
N LEU A 154 7.39 -7.03 8.59
CA LEU A 154 5.96 -7.29 8.47
C LEU A 154 5.23 -6.99 9.79
N PRO A 155 4.01 -6.43 9.77
CA PRO A 155 3.16 -6.31 10.95
C PRO A 155 3.05 -7.63 11.72
N ALA A 156 2.89 -7.57 13.04
CA ALA A 156 2.69 -8.78 13.83
C ALA A 156 1.43 -9.55 13.33
N PRO A 157 1.45 -10.89 13.33
CA PRO A 157 0.25 -11.65 13.03
C PRO A 157 -0.81 -11.38 14.10
N GLU A 158 -2.02 -11.01 13.68
CA GLU A 158 -3.23 -10.96 14.52
C GLU A 158 -3.78 -12.36 14.80
#